data_AF-A0A9P3IX92-F1
#
_entry.id   AF-A0A9P3IX92-F1
#
_cell.length_a   1.000
_cell.length_b   1.000
_cell.length_c   1.000
_cell.angle_alpha   90.00
_cell.angle_beta   90.00
_cell.angle_gamma   90.00
#
_symmetry.space_group_name_H-M   'P 1'
#
loop_
_entity.id
_entity.type
_entity.pdbx_description
1 polymer ?
#
loop_
_entity_poly.entity_id
_entity_poly.type
_entity_poly.pdbx_seq_one_letter_code
_entity_poly.pdbx_strand_id
1 'polypeptide(L)'
;MSALPSTSPITAEDITKLCEAVPPNLAELIRKYPEIFPDDLPTGLPPSRPEDHRIELEPGAQPTVQRQFRLSQPELDELQQQLDYLMTKGFIRPSTSPYAAPILFTPKKDGGFCMCIDYRALNRITIKSCYLIPRADDLLDQLCGAKFFSKIDLRGGYHQIRVAAEDCHKTAFQTRYGSYEYLVMPFGLTNAPSTFQMTVNGVFRELLDKCIIIYLDDLLIYSRSREQHLKDLDAVFTLLHKNRLITKWSKCDFLKQELEFLGHVVSTERGKIDPRKIKTIQEWKPPTNLKELQSFLGFVNYVRRFIPNMAGLSAPLTDRLKDHDCFWWGEKQQAAFDQLKIALTLPPVLRISDPNRPYEVVTDASDIAIGAVLLQDFGDGLKPVAYELRKLRGAEKNYTLND
;
A
#
# COMPACT_ATOMS: atom_id res chain seq x y z
N MET A 1 25.08 -32.98 4.69
CA MET A 1 25.31 -32.17 5.91
C MET A 1 25.95 -30.85 5.49
N SER A 2 25.16 -29.93 4.93
CA SER A 2 25.57 -28.54 4.74
C SER A 2 25.03 -27.76 5.94
N ALA A 3 25.94 -27.20 6.74
CA ALA A 3 25.56 -26.33 7.85
C ALA A 3 24.73 -25.15 7.31
N LEU A 4 23.48 -25.05 7.74
CA LEU A 4 22.65 -23.88 7.52
C LEU A 4 23.22 -22.71 8.36
N PRO A 5 23.19 -21.47 7.84
CA PRO A 5 23.84 -20.35 8.48
C PRO A 5 23.20 -20.09 9.85
N SER A 6 24.05 -20.07 10.87
CA SER A 6 23.69 -19.66 12.22
C SER A 6 23.08 -18.26 12.18
N THR A 7 21.94 -18.09 12.84
CA THR A 7 21.35 -16.77 13.11
C THR A 7 22.30 -15.95 13.96
N SER A 8 23.17 -15.18 13.31
CA SER A 8 23.96 -14.16 13.96
C SER A 8 23.06 -12.95 14.25
N PRO A 9 23.13 -12.32 15.43
CA PRO A 9 22.69 -10.93 15.57
C PRO A 9 23.45 -10.09 14.54
N ILE A 10 22.86 -8.97 14.10
CA ILE A 10 23.50 -8.04 13.15
C ILE A 10 24.95 -7.87 13.56
N THR A 11 25.88 -8.18 12.66
CA THR A 11 27.29 -7.99 13.02
C THR A 11 27.52 -6.49 13.17
N ALA A 12 28.35 -6.07 14.13
CA ALA A 12 28.67 -4.66 14.30
C ALA A 12 29.18 -4.00 12.99
N GLU A 13 29.73 -4.80 12.07
CA GLU A 13 30.12 -4.40 10.71
C GLU A 13 28.94 -3.98 9.84
N ASP A 14 27.79 -4.66 9.90
CA ASP A 14 26.63 -4.29 9.10
C ASP A 14 26.05 -2.95 9.60
N ILE A 15 25.90 -2.77 10.91
CA ILE A 15 25.50 -1.46 11.49
C ILE A 15 26.50 -0.37 11.12
N THR A 16 27.79 -0.68 11.07
CA THR A 16 28.83 0.28 10.69
C THR A 16 28.69 0.70 9.23
N LYS A 17 28.50 -0.23 8.29
CA LYS A 17 28.22 0.07 6.87
C LYS A 17 26.93 0.87 6.68
N LEU A 18 25.90 0.56 7.47
CA LEU A 18 24.63 1.28 7.47
C LEU A 18 24.81 2.74 7.94
N CYS A 19 25.64 2.92 8.97
CA CYS A 19 26.00 4.22 9.52
C CYS A 19 26.89 5.07 8.61
N GLU A 20 27.74 4.45 7.78
CA GLU A 20 28.62 5.15 6.82
C GLU A 20 27.83 5.80 5.67
N ALA A 21 26.67 5.26 5.33
CA ALA A 21 25.82 5.73 4.24
C ALA A 21 24.86 6.89 4.63
N VAL A 22 24.86 7.30 5.90
CA VAL A 22 23.88 8.26 6.45
C VAL A 22 24.55 9.40 7.23
N PRO A 23 23.87 10.55 7.41
CA PRO A 23 24.43 11.65 8.20
C PRO A 23 24.77 11.25 9.64
N PRO A 24 25.81 11.84 10.27
CA PRO A 24 26.29 11.44 11.60
C PRO A 24 25.21 11.35 12.68
N ASN A 25 24.32 12.35 12.75
CA ASN A 25 23.24 12.39 13.73
C ASN A 25 22.23 11.24 13.56
N LEU A 26 22.03 10.75 12.32
CA LEU A 26 21.17 9.60 12.06
C LEU A 26 21.91 8.28 12.37
N ALA A 27 23.21 8.21 12.10
CA ALA A 27 24.04 7.07 12.48
C ALA A 27 24.03 6.84 14.00
N GLU A 28 24.14 7.90 14.80
CA GLU A 28 24.00 7.81 16.26
C GLU A 28 22.64 7.25 16.69
N LEU A 29 21.57 7.69 16.03
CA LEU A 29 20.23 7.22 16.31
C LEU A 29 20.04 5.74 15.96
N ILE A 30 20.60 5.28 14.84
CA ILE A 30 20.56 3.87 14.45
C ILE A 30 21.36 3.01 15.44
N ARG A 31 22.53 3.48 15.88
CA ARG A 31 23.34 2.78 16.90
C ARG A 31 22.63 2.67 18.25
N LYS A 32 21.71 3.57 18.57
CA LYS A 32 20.88 3.51 19.78
C LYS A 32 19.85 2.38 19.73
N TYR A 33 19.40 1.97 18.54
CA TYR A 33 18.38 0.93 18.36
C TYR A 33 18.83 -0.15 17.35
N PRO A 34 19.87 -0.93 17.63
CA PRO A 34 20.32 -1.97 16.71
C PRO A 34 19.23 -3.04 16.47
N GLU A 35 18.43 -3.34 17.49
CA GLU A 35 17.45 -4.44 17.48
C GLU A 35 16.27 -4.27 16.52
N ILE A 36 16.01 -3.04 16.02
CA ILE A 36 14.91 -2.81 15.06
C ILE A 36 15.35 -3.05 13.61
N PHE A 37 16.65 -3.23 13.35
CA PHE A 37 17.23 -3.40 12.00
C PHE A 37 17.89 -4.77 11.74
N PRO A 38 17.36 -5.92 12.20
CA PRO A 38 17.99 -7.22 11.99
C PRO A 38 17.94 -7.68 10.52
N ASP A 39 18.97 -8.44 10.15
CA ASP A 39 19.09 -9.12 8.86
C ASP A 39 18.02 -10.17 8.62
N ASP A 40 17.31 -10.61 9.67
CA ASP A 40 16.09 -11.41 9.56
C ASP A 40 15.12 -11.23 10.73
N LEU A 41 13.88 -11.67 10.57
CA LEU A 41 12.93 -11.71 11.69
C LEU A 41 13.49 -12.60 12.82
N PRO A 42 13.36 -12.19 14.08
CA PRO A 42 13.82 -12.99 15.21
C PRO A 42 13.08 -14.32 15.28
N THR A 43 13.75 -15.34 15.81
CA THR A 43 13.13 -16.64 16.08
C THR A 43 12.15 -16.52 17.24
N GLY A 44 11.03 -17.24 17.16
CA GLY A 44 9.96 -17.21 18.14
C GLY A 44 8.83 -16.26 17.76
N LEU A 45 7.79 -16.26 18.58
CA LEU A 45 6.60 -15.47 18.30
C LEU A 45 6.82 -14.00 18.69
N PRO A 46 6.28 -13.03 17.92
CA PRO A 46 6.23 -11.61 18.31
C PRO A 46 5.50 -11.46 19.65
N PRO A 47 5.54 -10.33 20.38
CA PRO A 47 4.75 -10.19 21.60
C PRO A 47 3.25 -10.35 21.30
N SER A 48 2.50 -10.92 22.25
CA SER A 48 1.03 -10.97 22.16
C SER A 48 0.47 -9.57 22.38
N ARG A 49 -0.55 -9.22 21.60
CA ARG A 49 -1.21 -7.92 21.62
C ARG A 49 -2.72 -8.10 21.71
N PRO A 50 -3.47 -7.11 22.25
CA PRO A 50 -4.93 -7.13 22.21
C PRO A 50 -5.48 -7.32 20.78
N GLU A 51 -4.76 -6.79 19.80
CA GLU A 51 -5.07 -6.86 18.37
C GLU A 51 -4.48 -8.10 17.67
N ASP A 52 -4.12 -9.16 18.41
CA ASP A 52 -3.74 -10.45 17.80
C ASP A 52 -4.84 -10.89 16.82
N HIS A 53 -4.43 -11.44 15.67
CA HIS A 53 -5.31 -11.67 14.54
C HIS A 53 -6.36 -12.73 14.85
N ARG A 54 -7.63 -12.33 14.77
CA ARG A 54 -8.79 -13.19 14.96
C ARG A 54 -9.44 -13.54 13.63
N ILE A 55 -9.90 -14.78 13.52
CA ILE A 55 -10.61 -15.32 12.36
C ILE A 55 -12.02 -15.68 12.80
N GLU A 56 -12.84 -14.65 12.98
CA GLU A 56 -14.25 -14.80 13.34
C GLU A 56 -15.02 -15.36 12.14
N LEU A 57 -15.72 -16.49 12.36
CA LEU A 57 -16.46 -17.18 11.31
C LEU A 57 -17.95 -16.86 11.43
N GLU A 58 -18.67 -16.94 10.32
CA GLU A 58 -20.12 -16.84 10.30
C GLU A 58 -20.76 -17.92 11.21
N PRO A 59 -21.87 -17.61 11.91
CA PRO A 59 -22.55 -18.58 12.76
C PRO A 59 -22.89 -19.87 12.01
N GLY A 60 -22.42 -21.02 12.52
CA GLY A 60 -22.64 -22.34 11.92
C GLY A 60 -21.66 -22.72 10.81
N ALA A 61 -20.66 -21.89 10.50
CA ALA A 61 -19.63 -22.20 9.52
C ALA A 61 -18.90 -23.50 9.86
N GLN A 62 -18.65 -24.32 8.82
CA GLN A 62 -17.95 -25.58 8.94
C GLN A 62 -16.50 -25.45 8.44
N PRO A 63 -15.58 -26.30 8.92
CA PRO A 63 -14.21 -26.31 8.43
C PRO A 63 -14.11 -26.50 6.91
N THR A 64 -13.24 -25.71 6.28
CA THR A 64 -13.04 -25.76 4.83
C THR A 64 -11.87 -26.67 4.48
N VAL A 65 -12.11 -27.63 3.58
CA VAL A 65 -11.10 -28.55 3.05
C VAL A 65 -10.98 -28.39 1.54
N GLN A 66 -9.78 -28.05 1.08
CA GLN A 66 -9.44 -27.94 -0.32
C GLN A 66 -8.30 -28.90 -0.65
N ARG A 67 -8.34 -29.51 -1.84
CA ARG A 67 -7.30 -30.43 -2.29
C ARG A 67 -6.03 -29.67 -2.67
N GLN A 68 -4.88 -30.18 -2.24
CA GLN A 68 -3.57 -29.66 -2.63
C GLN A 68 -3.36 -29.75 -4.15
N PHE A 69 -2.85 -28.66 -4.73
CA PHE A 69 -2.47 -28.62 -6.14
C PHE A 69 -1.21 -29.47 -6.39
N ARG A 70 -1.08 -29.98 -7.63
CA ARG A 70 0.16 -30.63 -8.05
C ARG A 70 1.27 -29.58 -8.13
N LEU A 71 2.39 -29.87 -7.50
CA LEU A 71 3.60 -29.05 -7.53
C LEU A 71 4.64 -29.72 -8.42
N SER A 72 5.36 -28.91 -9.19
CA SER A 72 6.56 -29.31 -9.94
C SER A 72 7.73 -29.59 -8.99
N GLN A 73 8.79 -30.24 -9.50
CA GLN A 73 9.96 -30.55 -8.66
C GLN A 73 10.63 -29.30 -8.07
N PRO A 74 10.86 -28.20 -8.83
CA PRO A 74 11.43 -26.97 -8.25
C PRO A 74 10.54 -26.35 -7.15
N GLU A 75 9.22 -26.41 -7.32
CA GLU A 75 8.27 -25.94 -6.31
C GLU A 75 8.28 -26.81 -5.05
N LEU A 76 8.51 -28.12 -5.18
CA LEU A 76 8.67 -29.02 -4.03
C LEU A 76 9.96 -28.74 -3.25
N ASP A 77 11.07 -28.49 -3.96
CA ASP A 77 12.35 -28.15 -3.35
C ASP A 77 12.25 -26.81 -2.59
N GLU A 78 11.61 -25.81 -3.20
CA GLU A 78 11.32 -24.53 -2.53
C GLU A 78 10.39 -24.72 -1.33
N LEU A 79 9.33 -25.52 -1.48
CA LEU A 79 8.38 -25.79 -0.40
C LEU A 79 9.08 -26.35 0.83
N GLN A 80 9.99 -27.31 0.63
CA GLN A 80 10.75 -27.87 1.73
C GLN A 80 11.61 -26.81 2.44
N GLN A 81 12.32 -25.97 1.68
CA GLN A 81 13.13 -24.89 2.24
C GLN A 81 12.29 -23.88 3.04
N GLN A 82 11.11 -23.49 2.53
CA GLN A 82 10.23 -22.55 3.21
C GLN A 82 9.57 -23.16 4.45
N LEU A 83 9.19 -24.44 4.40
CA LEU A 83 8.68 -25.15 5.58
C LEU A 83 9.75 -25.22 6.67
N ASP A 84 10.98 -25.62 6.33
CA ASP A 84 12.09 -25.71 7.27
C ASP A 84 12.40 -24.33 7.88
N TYR A 85 12.39 -23.28 7.08
CA TYR A 85 12.55 -21.90 7.55
C TYR A 85 11.44 -21.50 8.54
N LEU A 86 10.18 -21.66 8.16
CA LEU A 86 9.03 -21.25 8.99
C LEU A 86 8.94 -22.06 10.28
N MET A 87 9.25 -23.36 10.23
CA MET A 87 9.34 -24.24 11.40
C MET A 87 10.47 -23.82 12.33
N THR A 88 11.67 -23.57 11.78
CA THR A 88 12.85 -23.14 12.56
C THR A 88 12.61 -21.79 13.23
N LYS A 89 11.90 -20.87 12.56
CA LYS A 89 11.47 -19.59 13.15
C LYS A 89 10.38 -19.74 14.19
N GLY A 90 9.68 -20.88 14.26
CA GLY A 90 8.53 -21.10 15.13
C GLY A 90 7.28 -20.35 14.68
N PHE A 91 7.19 -19.98 13.39
CA PHE A 91 6.04 -19.28 12.81
C PHE A 91 4.90 -20.22 12.45
N ILE A 92 5.23 -21.48 12.17
CA ILE A 92 4.27 -22.56 11.93
C ILE A 92 4.56 -23.74 12.85
N ARG A 93 3.58 -24.63 12.99
CA ARG A 93 3.74 -25.93 13.66
C ARG A 93 2.94 -27.01 12.92
N PRO A 94 3.26 -28.31 13.11
CA PRO A 94 2.42 -29.40 12.61
C PRO A 94 1.00 -29.27 13.14
N SER A 95 0.02 -29.55 12.28
CA SER A 95 -1.40 -29.40 12.59
C SER A 95 -2.16 -30.69 12.37
N THR A 96 -3.16 -30.93 13.23
CA THR A 96 -4.19 -31.96 13.07
C THR A 96 -5.57 -31.33 12.84
N SER A 97 -5.59 -30.06 12.40
CA SER A 97 -6.80 -29.28 12.20
C SER A 97 -7.73 -29.91 11.16
N PRO A 98 -9.06 -29.75 11.32
CA PRO A 98 -10.03 -30.10 10.29
C PRO A 98 -10.00 -29.13 9.08
N TYR A 99 -9.28 -28.02 9.15
CA TYR A 99 -9.09 -27.09 8.03
C TYR A 99 -7.92 -27.53 7.14
N ALA A 100 -8.05 -27.27 5.85
CA ALA A 100 -7.03 -27.62 4.87
C ALA A 100 -7.05 -26.65 3.69
N ALA A 101 -6.21 -25.62 3.76
CA ALA A 101 -5.95 -24.75 2.63
C ALA A 101 -4.82 -25.32 1.74
N PRO A 102 -4.88 -25.19 0.41
CA PRO A 102 -3.82 -25.65 -0.47
C PRO A 102 -2.76 -24.54 -0.65
N ILE A 103 -1.54 -24.96 -0.96
CA ILE A 103 -0.43 -24.08 -1.34
C ILE A 103 -0.32 -23.99 -2.86
N LEU A 104 0.04 -22.80 -3.33
CA LEU A 104 0.48 -22.51 -4.68
C LEU A 104 1.72 -21.61 -4.65
N PHE A 105 2.50 -21.63 -5.73
CA PHE A 105 3.64 -20.74 -5.89
C PHE A 105 3.36 -19.69 -6.97
N THR A 106 3.86 -18.48 -6.73
CA THR A 106 3.90 -17.42 -7.74
C THR A 106 5.36 -17.06 -8.04
N PRO A 107 5.73 -16.86 -9.32
CA PRO A 107 7.09 -16.47 -9.67
C PRO A 107 7.37 -15.04 -9.19
N LYS A 108 8.51 -14.84 -8.55
CA LYS A 108 9.05 -13.53 -8.21
C LYS A 108 9.82 -12.96 -9.41
N LYS A 109 9.97 -11.63 -9.44
CA LYS A 109 10.72 -10.92 -10.50
C LYS A 109 12.21 -11.30 -10.55
N ASP A 110 12.76 -11.74 -9.43
CA ASP A 110 14.15 -12.20 -9.29
C ASP A 110 14.35 -13.67 -9.70
N GLY A 111 13.31 -14.34 -10.17
CA GLY A 111 13.35 -15.75 -10.57
C GLY A 111 13.11 -16.75 -9.43
N GLY A 112 12.93 -16.27 -8.19
CA GLY A 112 12.52 -17.11 -7.06
C GLY A 112 11.01 -17.42 -7.06
N PHE A 113 10.58 -18.20 -6.07
CA PHE A 113 9.16 -18.49 -5.85
C PHE A 113 8.63 -17.81 -4.58
N CYS A 114 7.34 -17.47 -4.59
CA CYS A 114 6.61 -16.97 -3.43
C CYS A 114 5.52 -17.99 -3.07
N MET A 115 5.63 -18.60 -1.89
CA MET A 115 4.60 -19.51 -1.39
C MET A 115 3.37 -18.71 -1.00
N CYS A 116 2.23 -19.11 -1.53
CA CYS A 116 0.93 -18.52 -1.23
C CYS A 116 0.00 -19.62 -0.75
N ILE A 117 -0.69 -19.38 0.35
CA ILE A 117 -1.72 -20.27 0.86
C ILE A 117 -3.06 -19.74 0.37
N ASP A 118 -3.82 -20.59 -0.30
CA ASP A 118 -5.11 -20.22 -0.86
C ASP A 118 -6.20 -20.29 0.22
N TYR A 119 -6.28 -19.22 1.02
CA TYR A 119 -7.34 -19.06 2.02
C TYR A 119 -8.68 -18.62 1.43
N ARG A 120 -8.92 -18.66 0.11
CA ARG A 120 -10.18 -18.17 -0.47
C ARG A 120 -11.41 -18.88 0.09
N ALA A 121 -11.34 -20.17 0.44
CA ALA A 121 -12.47 -20.85 1.06
C ALA A 121 -12.73 -20.37 2.49
N LEU A 122 -11.67 -20.28 3.30
CA LEU A 122 -11.74 -19.74 4.66
C LEU A 122 -12.27 -18.30 4.66
N ASN A 123 -11.70 -17.45 3.81
CA ASN A 123 -12.06 -16.05 3.65
C ASN A 123 -13.54 -15.81 3.29
N ARG A 124 -14.20 -16.76 2.62
CA ARG A 124 -15.64 -16.65 2.28
C ARG A 124 -16.54 -16.78 3.51
N ILE A 125 -16.12 -17.54 4.50
CA ILE A 125 -16.88 -17.83 5.73
C ILE A 125 -16.41 -16.99 6.92
N THR A 126 -15.38 -16.16 6.74
CA THR A 126 -14.88 -15.22 7.75
C THR A 126 -15.69 -13.93 7.71
N ILE A 127 -16.15 -13.48 8.88
CA ILE A 127 -16.81 -12.19 9.05
C ILE A 127 -15.82 -11.08 8.69
N LYS A 128 -16.20 -10.22 7.75
CA LYS A 128 -15.32 -9.15 7.25
C LYS A 128 -15.22 -8.01 8.24
N SER A 129 -14.00 -7.58 8.54
CA SER A 129 -13.77 -6.39 9.34
C SER A 129 -14.16 -5.13 8.56
N CYS A 130 -14.84 -4.21 9.24
CA CYS A 130 -15.15 -2.87 8.71
C CYS A 130 -14.12 -1.81 9.15
N TYR A 131 -12.94 -2.21 9.62
CA TYR A 131 -11.89 -1.27 10.00
C TYR A 131 -11.49 -0.41 8.79
N LEU A 132 -11.55 0.91 8.97
CA LEU A 132 -11.28 1.86 7.90
C LEU A 132 -9.78 1.96 7.67
N ILE A 133 -9.35 1.55 6.48
CA ILE A 133 -8.02 1.87 5.97
C ILE A 133 -8.15 3.24 5.27
N PRO A 134 -7.41 4.27 5.72
CA PRO A 134 -7.50 5.60 5.15
C PRO A 134 -7.13 5.58 3.67
N ARG A 135 -7.74 6.47 2.88
CA ARG A 135 -7.40 6.59 1.46
C ARG A 135 -6.00 7.21 1.37
N ALA A 136 -5.21 6.71 0.41
CA ALA A 136 -3.86 7.25 0.16
C ALA A 136 -3.89 8.77 -0.06
N ASP A 137 -4.93 9.28 -0.73
CA ASP A 137 -5.11 10.71 -0.99
C ASP A 137 -5.24 11.52 0.30
N ASP A 138 -6.09 11.08 1.23
CA ASP A 138 -6.33 11.75 2.52
C ASP A 138 -5.05 11.79 3.37
N LEU A 139 -4.23 10.74 3.29
CA LEU A 139 -2.94 10.67 3.98
C LEU A 139 -1.94 11.67 3.40
N LEU A 140 -1.87 11.76 2.06
CA LEU A 140 -0.92 12.64 1.39
C LEU A 140 -1.21 14.14 1.65
N ASP A 141 -2.48 14.50 1.88
CA ASP A 141 -2.86 15.87 2.21
C ASP A 141 -2.28 16.35 3.56
N GLN A 142 -1.98 15.42 4.49
CA GLN A 142 -1.34 15.75 5.77
C GLN A 142 0.10 16.23 5.62
N LEU A 143 0.74 16.01 4.47
CA LEU A 143 2.15 16.34 4.23
C LEU A 143 2.38 17.84 3.97
N CYS A 144 1.35 18.68 4.12
CA CYS A 144 1.42 20.12 3.91
C CYS A 144 2.54 20.78 4.74
N GLY A 145 3.45 21.46 4.04
CA GLY A 145 4.56 22.20 4.64
C GLY A 145 5.71 21.34 5.20
N ALA A 146 5.63 20.01 5.08
CA ALA A 146 6.73 19.11 5.40
C ALA A 146 7.88 19.29 4.41
N LYS A 147 9.12 19.20 4.91
CA LYS A 147 10.33 19.36 4.10
C LYS A 147 11.25 18.14 4.14
N PHE A 148 11.14 17.34 5.18
CA PHE A 148 11.95 16.15 5.38
C PHE A 148 11.03 14.95 5.56
N PHE A 149 11.36 13.88 4.86
CA PHE A 149 10.61 12.64 4.81
C PHE A 149 11.54 11.46 5.08
N SER A 150 11.03 10.49 5.84
CA SER A 150 11.67 9.18 5.99
C SER A 150 10.62 8.09 5.85
N LYS A 151 10.92 7.07 5.07
CA LYS A 151 10.08 5.89 4.87
C LYS A 151 10.69 4.70 5.60
N ILE A 152 9.89 4.00 6.40
CA ILE A 152 10.27 2.77 7.07
C ILE A 152 9.35 1.64 6.60
N ASP A 153 9.94 0.54 6.10
CA ASP A 153 9.24 -0.69 5.70
C ASP A 153 9.34 -1.72 6.83
N LEU A 154 8.20 -2.24 7.29
CA LEU A 154 8.16 -3.30 8.30
C LEU A 154 8.45 -4.67 7.68
N ARG A 155 9.50 -5.33 8.15
CA ARG A 155 9.99 -6.58 7.57
C ARG A 155 8.98 -7.71 7.73
N GLY A 156 8.55 -8.31 6.61
CA GLY A 156 7.63 -9.45 6.68
C GLY A 156 6.32 -9.10 7.37
N GLY A 157 5.90 -7.82 7.27
CA GLY A 157 4.73 -7.18 7.90
C GLY A 157 3.86 -8.11 8.75
N TYR A 158 2.99 -8.89 8.11
CA TYR A 158 1.99 -9.71 8.80
C TYR A 158 2.57 -10.75 9.78
N HIS A 159 3.74 -11.34 9.51
CA HIS A 159 4.36 -12.31 10.42
C HIS A 159 4.79 -11.69 11.77
N GLN A 160 4.76 -10.36 11.92
CA GLN A 160 5.06 -9.67 13.18
C GLN A 160 3.84 -9.57 14.13
N ILE A 161 2.68 -10.07 13.71
CA ILE A 161 1.46 -10.14 14.51
C ILE A 161 1.11 -11.61 14.73
N ARG A 162 0.67 -11.99 15.94
CA ARG A 162 0.24 -13.36 16.21
C ARG A 162 -1.14 -13.63 15.62
N VAL A 163 -1.42 -14.89 15.34
CA VAL A 163 -2.82 -15.36 15.28
C VAL A 163 -3.27 -15.64 16.71
N ALA A 164 -4.50 -15.28 17.06
CA ALA A 164 -5.09 -15.66 18.34
C ALA A 164 -5.03 -17.18 18.52
N ALA A 165 -4.66 -17.65 19.71
CA ALA A 165 -4.33 -19.06 19.93
C ALA A 165 -5.51 -20.00 19.59
N GLU A 166 -6.73 -19.53 19.86
CA GLU A 166 -8.00 -20.17 19.52
C GLU A 166 -8.24 -20.31 18.01
N ASP A 167 -7.64 -19.44 17.19
CA ASP A 167 -7.87 -19.36 15.75
C ASP A 167 -6.72 -19.92 14.90
N CYS A 168 -5.56 -20.22 15.50
CA CYS A 168 -4.41 -20.78 14.79
C CYS A 168 -4.80 -21.99 13.91
N HIS A 169 -5.63 -22.90 14.44
CA HIS A 169 -6.06 -24.10 13.72
C HIS A 169 -6.80 -23.80 12.40
N LYS A 170 -7.47 -22.65 12.28
CA LYS A 170 -8.19 -22.24 11.05
C LYS A 170 -7.23 -21.92 9.91
N THR A 171 -5.99 -21.56 10.24
CA THR A 171 -4.92 -21.28 9.26
C THR A 171 -4.23 -22.54 8.74
N ALA A 172 -4.76 -23.73 9.05
CA ALA A 172 -4.13 -24.96 8.64
C ALA A 172 -4.08 -25.11 7.10
N PHE A 173 -2.92 -25.49 6.60
CA PHE A 173 -2.65 -25.71 5.20
C PHE A 173 -1.97 -27.07 4.98
N GLN A 174 -2.22 -27.65 3.80
CA GLN A 174 -1.77 -28.98 3.45
C GLN A 174 -0.60 -28.95 2.48
N THR A 175 0.36 -29.84 2.72
CA THR A 175 1.53 -30.06 1.87
C THR A 175 1.65 -31.55 1.56
N ARG A 176 2.57 -31.91 0.66
CA ARG A 176 2.97 -33.31 0.46
C ARG A 176 3.63 -33.93 1.72
N TYR A 177 4.22 -33.11 2.57
CA TYR A 177 5.02 -33.53 3.73
C TYR A 177 4.23 -33.57 5.05
N GLY A 178 2.98 -33.08 5.04
CA GLY A 178 2.13 -33.00 6.22
C GLY A 178 1.21 -31.79 6.20
N SER A 179 0.46 -31.60 7.28
CA SER A 179 -0.36 -30.41 7.51
C SER A 179 0.29 -29.53 8.56
N TYR A 180 0.24 -28.22 8.35
CA TYR A 180 0.84 -27.23 9.24
C TYR A 180 -0.15 -26.09 9.46
N GLU A 181 0.00 -25.37 10.57
CA GLU A 181 -0.79 -24.18 10.87
C GLU A 181 0.12 -23.03 11.31
N TYR A 182 -0.32 -21.81 11.04
CA TYR A 182 0.39 -20.59 11.40
C TYR A 182 0.08 -20.15 12.83
N LEU A 183 1.13 -19.68 13.51
CA LEU A 183 1.07 -19.03 14.82
C LEU A 183 1.24 -17.50 14.72
N VAL A 184 1.76 -17.03 13.59
CA VAL A 184 1.84 -15.62 13.20
C VAL A 184 0.95 -15.37 11.99
N MET A 185 0.43 -14.17 11.83
CA MET A 185 -0.59 -13.86 10.83
C MET A 185 -0.03 -14.08 9.40
N PRO A 186 -0.52 -15.09 8.65
CA PRO A 186 -0.05 -15.35 7.30
C PRO A 186 -0.64 -14.36 6.29
N PHE A 187 0.02 -14.24 5.15
CA PHE A 187 -0.55 -13.57 3.99
C PHE A 187 -1.77 -14.34 3.44
N GLY A 188 -2.72 -13.60 2.85
CA GLY A 188 -3.87 -14.17 2.16
C GLY A 188 -5.17 -14.22 2.97
N LEU A 189 -5.16 -13.92 4.27
CA LEU A 189 -6.37 -13.81 5.10
C LEU A 189 -7.10 -12.48 4.86
N THR A 190 -8.44 -12.50 4.78
CA THR A 190 -9.26 -11.32 4.45
C THR A 190 -9.07 -10.14 5.40
N ASN A 191 -8.97 -10.38 6.71
CA ASN A 191 -8.88 -9.32 7.72
C ASN A 191 -7.43 -9.00 8.14
N ALA A 192 -6.43 -9.64 7.52
CA ALA A 192 -5.02 -9.39 7.87
C ALA A 192 -4.59 -7.93 7.67
N PRO A 193 -4.93 -7.25 6.55
CA PRO A 193 -4.59 -5.83 6.38
C PRO A 193 -5.23 -4.93 7.45
N SER A 194 -6.52 -5.17 7.76
CA SER A 194 -7.26 -4.44 8.78
C SER A 194 -6.66 -4.62 10.17
N THR A 195 -6.34 -5.87 10.53
CA THR A 195 -5.69 -6.19 11.81
C THR A 195 -4.34 -5.49 11.90
N PHE A 196 -3.53 -5.57 10.84
CA PHE A 196 -2.22 -4.93 10.80
C PHE A 196 -2.31 -3.42 10.99
N GLN A 197 -3.18 -2.76 10.23
CA GLN A 197 -3.40 -1.32 10.35
C GLN A 197 -3.88 -0.93 11.76
N MET A 198 -4.78 -1.71 12.35
CA MET A 198 -5.27 -1.47 13.71
C MET A 198 -4.15 -1.57 14.75
N THR A 199 -3.32 -2.61 14.68
CA THR A 199 -2.18 -2.81 15.57
C THR A 199 -1.17 -1.68 15.46
N VAL A 200 -0.78 -1.32 14.23
CA VAL A 200 0.23 -0.28 13.99
C VAL A 200 -0.33 1.10 14.38
N ASN A 201 -1.60 1.40 14.09
CA ASN A 201 -2.25 2.61 14.57
C ASN A 201 -2.30 2.67 16.11
N GLY A 202 -2.54 1.53 16.77
CA GLY A 202 -2.50 1.43 18.24
C GLY A 202 -1.11 1.76 18.80
N VAL A 203 -0.05 1.22 18.19
CA VAL A 203 1.35 1.45 18.59
C VAL A 203 1.75 2.92 18.44
N PHE A 204 1.36 3.55 17.33
CA PHE A 204 1.79 4.92 16.98
C PHE A 204 0.74 5.98 17.27
N ARG A 205 -0.31 5.65 18.05
CA ARG A 205 -1.48 6.50 18.29
C ARG A 205 -1.13 7.94 18.71
N GLU A 206 -0.07 8.11 19.50
CA GLU A 206 0.36 9.42 19.98
C GLU A 206 1.05 10.29 18.92
N LEU A 207 1.54 9.68 17.84
CA LEU A 207 2.26 10.31 16.73
C LEU A 207 1.38 10.51 15.49
N LEU A 208 0.26 9.79 15.39
CA LEU A 208 -0.73 9.94 14.32
C LEU A 208 -1.17 11.41 14.20
N ASP A 209 -1.36 11.87 12.96
CA ASP A 209 -1.74 13.24 12.59
C ASP A 209 -0.75 14.33 13.05
N LYS A 210 0.44 13.96 13.55
CA LYS A 210 1.49 14.90 13.97
C LYS A 210 2.74 14.81 13.10
N CYS A 211 3.30 13.61 12.99
CA CYS A 211 4.57 13.39 12.30
C CYS A 211 4.71 12.03 11.62
N ILE A 212 3.68 11.17 11.67
CA ILE A 212 3.68 9.86 11.01
C ILE A 212 2.37 9.61 10.25
N ILE A 213 2.51 9.09 9.03
CA ILE A 213 1.46 8.49 8.22
C ILE A 213 1.73 7.00 8.16
N ILE A 214 0.67 6.21 8.32
CA ILE A 214 0.76 4.76 8.40
C ILE A 214 -0.15 4.16 7.35
N TYR A 215 0.41 3.38 6.44
CA TYR A 215 -0.36 2.61 5.49
C TYR A 215 0.20 1.19 5.43
N LEU A 216 -0.51 0.28 6.09
CA LEU A 216 -0.05 -1.10 6.26
C LEU A 216 1.40 -1.14 6.75
N ASP A 217 2.29 -1.83 6.03
CA ASP A 217 3.71 -2.03 6.33
C ASP A 217 4.60 -0.82 6.03
N ASP A 218 4.09 0.19 5.33
CA ASP A 218 4.79 1.41 4.98
C ASP A 218 4.49 2.54 5.99
N LEU A 219 5.51 2.95 6.74
CA LEU A 219 5.48 4.10 7.65
C LEU A 219 6.18 5.30 7.00
N LEU A 220 5.50 6.44 6.93
CA LEU A 220 6.06 7.69 6.44
C LEU A 220 6.14 8.71 7.57
N ILE A 221 7.35 9.07 7.94
CA ILE A 221 7.64 10.13 8.90
C ILE A 221 7.84 11.42 8.12
N TYR A 222 7.25 12.52 8.58
CA TYR A 222 7.34 13.82 7.91
C TYR A 222 7.50 14.95 8.92
N SER A 223 8.37 15.92 8.62
CA SER A 223 8.63 17.06 9.51
C SER A 223 9.04 18.32 8.72
N ARG A 224 8.90 19.49 9.35
CA ARG A 224 9.19 20.80 8.73
C ARG A 224 10.66 21.21 8.79
N SER A 225 11.39 20.75 9.81
CA SER A 225 12.83 20.99 9.99
C SER A 225 13.58 19.69 10.23
N ARG A 226 14.88 19.70 9.96
CA ARG A 226 15.74 18.53 10.13
C ARG A 226 15.89 18.13 11.60
N GLU A 227 15.96 19.11 12.49
CA GLU A 227 16.10 18.90 13.94
C GLU A 227 14.84 18.26 14.51
N GLN A 228 13.66 18.73 14.08
CA GLN A 228 12.39 18.11 14.47
C GLN A 228 12.30 16.69 13.91
N HIS A 229 12.73 16.47 12.67
CA HIS A 229 12.69 15.15 12.04
C HIS A 229 13.52 14.10 12.78
N LEU A 230 14.69 14.47 13.30
CA LEU A 230 15.51 13.57 14.11
C LEU A 230 14.83 13.21 15.44
N LYS A 231 14.11 14.15 16.07
CA LYS A 231 13.32 13.88 17.27
C LYS A 231 12.13 12.97 16.98
N ASP A 232 11.43 13.20 15.87
CA ASP A 232 10.31 12.38 15.42
C ASP A 232 10.78 10.95 15.12
N LEU A 233 11.94 10.79 14.45
CA LEU A 233 12.56 9.49 14.22
C LEU A 233 12.94 8.79 15.53
N ASP A 234 13.49 9.49 16.52
CA ASP A 234 13.81 8.89 17.83
C ASP A 234 12.54 8.38 18.54
N ALA A 235 11.45 9.14 18.50
CA ALA A 235 10.17 8.73 19.06
C ALA A 235 9.61 7.48 18.33
N VAL A 236 9.68 7.47 16.99
CA VAL A 236 9.25 6.32 16.18
C VAL A 236 10.11 5.08 16.47
N PHE A 237 11.44 5.21 16.52
CA PHE A 237 12.34 4.10 16.82
C PHE A 237 12.14 3.56 18.25
N THR A 238 11.89 4.45 19.21
CA THR A 238 11.52 4.06 20.58
C THR A 238 10.28 3.16 20.58
N LEU A 239 9.23 3.57 19.86
CA LEU A 239 7.99 2.80 19.78
C LEU A 239 8.17 1.48 19.03
N LEU A 240 8.93 1.46 17.93
CA LEU A 240 9.28 0.23 17.21
C LEU A 240 10.00 -0.77 18.12
N HIS A 241 11.04 -0.30 18.82
CA HIS A 241 11.83 -1.12 19.74
C HIS A 241 10.96 -1.65 20.89
N LYS A 242 10.20 -0.77 21.58
CA LYS A 242 9.32 -1.16 22.68
C LYS A 242 8.29 -2.22 22.28
N ASN A 243 7.76 -2.12 21.05
CA ASN A 243 6.75 -3.04 20.54
C ASN A 243 7.34 -4.23 19.75
N ARG A 244 8.68 -4.36 19.70
CA ARG A 244 9.41 -5.39 18.96
C ARG A 244 8.97 -5.50 17.50
N LEU A 245 8.77 -4.34 16.87
CA LEU A 245 8.50 -4.24 15.44
C LEU A 245 9.82 -4.12 14.69
N ILE A 246 9.99 -4.98 13.70
CA ILE A 246 11.21 -5.18 12.95
C ILE A 246 11.10 -4.50 11.60
N THR A 247 12.13 -3.76 11.22
CA THR A 247 12.18 -3.01 9.96
C THR A 247 13.10 -3.70 8.96
N LYS A 248 12.87 -3.44 7.67
CA LYS A 248 13.73 -3.92 6.58
C LYS A 248 14.57 -2.77 6.08
N TRP A 249 15.81 -2.68 6.56
CA TRP A 249 16.71 -1.57 6.20
C TRP A 249 16.83 -1.33 4.70
N SER A 250 16.99 -2.39 3.90
CA SER A 250 17.20 -2.29 2.44
C SER A 250 16.04 -1.63 1.68
N LYS A 251 14.91 -1.39 2.34
CA LYS A 251 13.75 -0.68 1.80
C LYS A 251 13.39 0.61 2.55
N CYS A 252 14.19 0.99 3.54
CA CYS A 252 13.99 2.22 4.29
C CYS A 252 14.74 3.38 3.63
N ASP A 253 14.11 4.55 3.62
CA ASP A 253 14.70 5.80 3.15
C ASP A 253 14.68 6.81 4.30
N PHE A 254 15.78 7.52 4.55
CA PHE A 254 15.87 8.48 5.65
C PHE A 254 16.30 9.87 5.22
N LEU A 255 15.74 10.89 5.88
CA LEU A 255 16.10 12.31 5.73
C LEU A 255 16.09 12.81 4.28
N LYS A 256 15.14 12.33 3.48
CA LYS A 256 14.99 12.73 2.07
C LYS A 256 14.09 13.96 1.96
N GLN A 257 14.31 14.77 0.92
CA GLN A 257 13.41 15.87 0.54
C GLN A 257 12.40 15.46 -0.54
N GLU A 258 12.62 14.30 -1.15
CA GLU A 258 11.78 13.66 -2.16
C GLU A 258 11.88 12.14 -1.99
N LEU A 259 10.74 11.42 -1.92
CA LEU A 259 10.69 9.96 -1.87
C LEU A 259 9.40 9.40 -2.49
N GLU A 260 9.39 8.10 -2.80
CA GLU A 260 8.22 7.40 -3.30
C GLU A 260 7.40 6.79 -2.15
N PHE A 261 6.12 7.15 -2.05
CA PHE A 261 5.19 6.63 -1.04
C PHE A 261 3.81 6.37 -1.65
N LEU A 262 3.24 5.17 -1.45
CA LEU A 262 1.97 4.73 -2.03
C LEU A 262 1.86 4.91 -3.56
N GLY A 263 2.99 4.82 -4.26
CA GLY A 263 3.09 5.05 -5.70
C GLY A 263 2.94 6.51 -6.11
N HIS A 264 3.13 7.45 -5.19
CA HIS A 264 3.23 8.88 -5.43
C HIS A 264 4.63 9.37 -5.07
N VAL A 265 5.11 10.39 -5.77
CA VAL A 265 6.35 11.09 -5.38
C VAL A 265 5.98 12.18 -4.40
N VAL A 266 6.37 11.97 -3.14
CA VAL A 266 6.25 12.96 -2.07
C VAL A 266 7.48 13.84 -2.11
N SER A 267 7.31 15.16 -2.22
CA SER A 267 8.44 16.08 -2.16
C SER A 267 8.07 17.41 -1.52
N THR A 268 9.10 18.16 -1.11
CA THR A 268 9.00 19.57 -0.66
C THR A 268 8.30 20.46 -1.69
N GLU A 269 8.43 20.11 -2.98
CA GLU A 269 7.83 20.82 -4.09
C GLU A 269 6.93 19.89 -4.91
N ARG A 270 5.62 19.98 -4.64
CA ARG A 270 4.52 19.55 -5.53
C ARG A 270 4.14 18.07 -5.39
N GLY A 271 2.86 17.77 -5.59
CA GLY A 271 2.39 16.42 -5.90
C GLY A 271 2.68 16.10 -7.36
N LYS A 272 3.91 15.69 -7.69
CA LYS A 272 4.24 15.18 -9.03
C LYS A 272 3.73 13.74 -9.16
N ILE A 273 3.07 13.43 -10.28
CA ILE A 273 2.78 12.05 -10.66
C ILE A 273 4.12 11.35 -10.93
N ASP A 274 4.28 10.11 -10.46
CA ASP A 274 5.49 9.30 -10.67
C ASP A 274 5.90 9.29 -12.16
N PRO A 275 7.14 9.70 -12.51
CA PRO A 275 7.66 9.67 -13.87
C PRO A 275 7.54 8.31 -14.58
N ARG A 276 7.58 7.20 -13.84
CA ARG A 276 7.39 5.85 -14.39
C ARG A 276 5.94 5.65 -14.85
N LYS A 277 4.96 6.10 -14.06
CA LYS A 277 3.55 6.09 -14.43
C LYS A 277 3.30 7.01 -15.63
N ILE A 278 3.95 8.18 -15.68
CA ILE A 278 3.91 9.09 -16.85
C ILE A 278 4.41 8.37 -18.11
N LYS A 279 5.54 7.66 -18.02
CA LYS A 279 6.08 6.88 -19.14
C LYS A 279 5.11 5.77 -19.59
N THR A 280 4.53 5.04 -18.65
CA THR A 280 3.50 4.02 -18.96
C THR A 280 2.29 4.61 -19.66
N ILE A 281 1.85 5.82 -19.28
CA ILE A 281 0.76 6.53 -19.95
C ILE A 281 1.15 6.92 -21.36
N GLN A 282 2.36 7.46 -21.57
CA GLN A 282 2.86 7.82 -22.90
C GLN A 282 2.90 6.63 -23.86
N GLU A 283 3.29 5.46 -23.36
CA GLU A 283 3.39 4.22 -24.13
C GLU A 283 2.05 3.46 -24.23
N TRP A 284 1.00 3.91 -23.53
CA TRP A 284 -0.30 3.24 -23.50
C TRP A 284 -0.94 3.23 -24.89
N LYS A 285 -1.28 2.03 -25.38
CA LYS A 285 -1.89 1.82 -26.70
C LYS A 285 -3.40 2.06 -26.67
N PRO A 286 -4.02 2.55 -27.75
CA PRO A 286 -5.48 2.67 -27.83
C PRO A 286 -6.17 1.34 -27.48
N PRO A 287 -7.14 1.34 -26.55
CA PRO A 287 -7.92 0.16 -26.20
C PRO A 287 -8.56 -0.50 -27.41
N THR A 288 -8.49 -1.82 -27.48
CA THR A 288 -9.09 -2.64 -28.55
C THR A 288 -10.35 -3.38 -28.11
N ASN A 289 -10.65 -3.35 -26.80
CA ASN A 289 -11.82 -3.99 -26.22
C ASN A 289 -12.30 -3.24 -24.96
N LEU A 290 -13.50 -3.61 -24.49
CA LEU A 290 -14.17 -2.95 -23.36
C LEU A 290 -13.39 -3.12 -22.04
N LYS A 291 -12.70 -4.24 -21.82
CA LYS A 291 -11.88 -4.47 -20.61
C LYS A 291 -10.67 -3.55 -20.58
N GLU A 292 -9.97 -3.39 -21.70
CA GLU A 292 -8.85 -2.45 -21.84
C GLU A 292 -9.30 -1.00 -21.65
N LEU A 293 -10.47 -0.64 -22.17
CA LEU A 293 -11.05 0.69 -21.98
C LEU A 293 -11.42 0.94 -20.51
N GLN A 294 -12.02 -0.04 -19.84
CA GLN A 294 -12.32 0.04 -18.40
C GLN A 294 -11.05 0.18 -17.57
N SER A 295 -9.99 -0.55 -17.91
CA SER A 295 -8.68 -0.45 -17.26
C SER A 295 -8.08 0.95 -17.41
N PHE A 296 -8.09 1.48 -18.64
CA PHE A 296 -7.62 2.84 -18.92
C PHE A 296 -8.44 3.90 -18.17
N LEU A 297 -9.78 3.83 -18.24
CA LEU A 297 -10.65 4.78 -17.53
C LEU A 297 -10.55 4.64 -16.00
N GLY A 298 -10.32 3.45 -15.48
CA GLY A 298 -10.01 3.23 -14.06
C GLY A 298 -8.74 3.96 -13.64
N PHE A 299 -7.70 3.91 -14.47
CA PHE A 299 -6.46 4.65 -14.24
C PHE A 299 -6.67 6.17 -14.34
N VAL A 300 -7.31 6.67 -15.40
CA VAL A 300 -7.60 8.11 -15.56
C VAL A 300 -8.44 8.63 -14.39
N ASN A 301 -9.36 7.82 -13.86
CA ASN A 301 -10.12 8.17 -12.65
C ASN A 301 -9.24 8.28 -11.41
N TYR A 302 -8.24 7.40 -11.24
CA TYR A 302 -7.30 7.47 -10.11
C TYR A 302 -6.48 8.78 -10.13
N VAL A 303 -6.13 9.29 -11.31
CA VAL A 303 -5.39 10.56 -11.45
C VAL A 303 -6.29 11.76 -11.81
N ARG A 304 -7.63 11.62 -11.72
CA ARG A 304 -8.58 12.66 -12.18
C ARG A 304 -8.35 14.02 -11.52
N ARG A 305 -7.93 14.04 -10.24
CA ARG A 305 -7.68 15.26 -9.49
C ARG A 305 -6.56 16.11 -10.08
N PHE A 306 -5.72 15.52 -10.94
CA PHE A 306 -4.61 16.20 -11.58
C PHE A 306 -4.97 16.75 -12.97
N ILE A 307 -6.12 16.39 -13.55
CA ILE A 307 -6.45 16.73 -14.94
C ILE A 307 -7.58 17.76 -14.99
N PRO A 308 -7.35 18.98 -15.51
CA PRO A 308 -8.44 19.91 -15.77
C PRO A 308 -9.40 19.36 -16.85
N ASN A 309 -10.70 19.58 -16.66
CA ASN A 309 -11.76 19.16 -17.61
C ASN A 309 -11.80 17.65 -17.96
N MET A 310 -11.41 16.76 -17.04
CA MET A 310 -11.36 15.31 -17.25
C MET A 310 -12.68 14.68 -17.76
N ALA A 311 -13.83 15.13 -17.29
CA ALA A 311 -15.15 14.58 -17.62
C ALA A 311 -15.59 14.93 -19.04
N GLY A 312 -15.21 16.11 -19.54
CA GLY A 312 -15.38 16.49 -20.93
C GLY A 312 -14.46 15.67 -21.84
N LEU A 313 -13.17 15.61 -21.49
CA LEU A 313 -12.16 14.84 -22.23
C LEU A 313 -12.48 13.34 -22.29
N SER A 314 -12.99 12.76 -21.19
CA SER A 314 -13.35 11.34 -21.11
C SER A 314 -14.78 11.04 -21.58
N ALA A 315 -15.58 12.03 -21.99
CA ALA A 315 -16.95 11.79 -22.45
C ALA A 315 -17.05 10.84 -23.64
N PRO A 316 -16.26 11.03 -24.73
CA PRO A 316 -16.32 10.14 -25.89
C PRO A 316 -15.92 8.69 -25.56
N LEU A 317 -15.12 8.50 -24.50
CA LEU A 317 -14.65 7.20 -24.02
C LEU A 317 -15.65 6.55 -23.05
N THR A 318 -16.18 7.30 -22.09
CA THR A 318 -17.18 6.79 -21.12
C THR A 318 -18.50 6.43 -21.78
N ASP A 319 -18.88 7.11 -22.86
CA ASP A 319 -20.06 6.73 -23.65
C ASP A 319 -19.90 5.37 -24.37
N ARG A 320 -18.66 4.89 -24.58
CA ARG A 320 -18.41 3.53 -25.10
C ARG A 320 -18.64 2.45 -24.06
N LEU A 321 -18.70 2.77 -22.76
CA LEU A 321 -19.02 1.79 -21.71
C LEU A 321 -20.50 1.41 -21.67
N LYS A 322 -21.38 2.16 -22.36
CA LYS A 322 -22.84 1.96 -22.36
C LYS A 322 -23.31 0.95 -23.41
N ASP A 323 -22.47 0.64 -24.38
CA ASP A 323 -22.79 -0.20 -25.54
C ASP A 323 -21.96 -1.48 -25.47
N HIS A 324 -22.59 -2.58 -25.06
CA HIS A 324 -21.90 -3.84 -24.73
C HIS A 324 -21.68 -4.74 -25.95
N ASP A 325 -22.40 -4.51 -27.05
CA ASP A 325 -22.55 -5.50 -28.12
C ASP A 325 -21.61 -5.26 -29.32
N CYS A 326 -21.04 -4.06 -29.48
CA CYS A 326 -20.05 -3.76 -30.53
C CYS A 326 -19.01 -2.72 -30.07
N PHE A 327 -17.76 -3.16 -29.82
CA PHE A 327 -16.64 -2.24 -29.57
C PHE A 327 -16.16 -1.61 -30.89
N TRP A 328 -16.29 -0.30 -31.01
CA TRP A 328 -15.74 0.45 -32.13
C TRP A 328 -14.97 1.68 -31.64
N TRP A 329 -13.91 2.03 -32.37
CA TRP A 329 -12.97 3.07 -32.03
C TRP A 329 -12.81 4.03 -33.21
N GLY A 330 -13.39 5.22 -33.11
CA GLY A 330 -13.34 6.24 -34.16
C GLY A 330 -12.45 7.42 -33.81
N GLU A 331 -12.41 8.41 -34.71
CA GLU A 331 -11.57 9.61 -34.56
C GLU A 331 -11.87 10.39 -33.27
N LYS A 332 -13.14 10.47 -32.86
CA LYS A 332 -13.54 11.16 -31.62
C LYS A 332 -12.98 10.47 -30.37
N GLN A 333 -12.95 9.13 -30.36
CA GLN A 333 -12.37 8.35 -29.26
C GLN A 333 -10.86 8.46 -29.27
N GLN A 334 -10.24 8.40 -30.45
CA GLN A 334 -8.80 8.57 -30.60
C GLN A 334 -8.34 9.95 -30.12
N ALA A 335 -9.02 11.02 -30.55
CA ALA A 335 -8.73 12.38 -30.13
C ALA A 335 -8.88 12.55 -28.60
N ALA A 336 -9.95 12.02 -28.01
CA ALA A 336 -10.15 12.03 -26.56
C ALA A 336 -9.04 11.28 -25.80
N PHE A 337 -8.63 10.10 -26.32
CA PHE A 337 -7.56 9.30 -25.76
C PHE A 337 -6.21 10.03 -25.80
N ASP A 338 -5.87 10.62 -26.95
CA ASP A 338 -4.62 11.35 -27.13
C ASP A 338 -4.57 12.63 -26.29
N GLN A 339 -5.68 13.37 -26.20
CA GLN A 339 -5.79 14.55 -25.35
C GLN A 339 -5.65 14.19 -23.86
N LEU A 340 -6.26 13.08 -23.41
CA LEU A 340 -6.07 12.59 -22.05
C LEU A 340 -4.61 12.21 -21.80
N LYS A 341 -3.95 11.52 -22.73
CA LYS A 341 -2.51 11.21 -22.61
C LYS A 341 -1.66 12.47 -22.50
N ILE A 342 -1.93 13.49 -23.31
CA ILE A 342 -1.24 14.78 -23.23
C ILE A 342 -1.47 15.44 -21.87
N ALA A 343 -2.73 15.56 -21.44
CA ALA A 343 -3.09 16.18 -20.16
C ALA A 343 -2.50 15.46 -18.94
N LEU A 344 -2.32 14.14 -19.03
CA LEU A 344 -1.66 13.32 -18.03
C LEU A 344 -0.13 13.49 -17.99
N THR A 345 0.46 13.92 -19.10
CA THR A 345 1.92 14.13 -19.23
C THR A 345 2.33 15.57 -19.02
N LEU A 346 1.43 16.52 -19.20
CA LEU A 346 1.62 17.91 -18.81
C LEU A 346 1.60 17.98 -17.28
N PRO A 347 2.59 18.59 -16.63
CA PRO A 347 2.66 18.61 -15.17
C PRO A 347 1.49 19.44 -14.61
N PRO A 348 0.50 18.84 -13.93
CA PRO A 348 -0.42 19.62 -13.14
C PRO A 348 0.22 19.84 -11.78
N VAL A 349 0.51 21.09 -11.46
CA VAL A 349 1.11 21.47 -10.19
C VAL A 349 -0.02 21.61 -9.18
N LEU A 350 -0.63 20.49 -8.78
CA LEU A 350 -1.45 20.52 -7.59
C LEU A 350 -0.53 20.77 -6.39
N ARG A 351 -0.75 21.90 -5.72
CA ARG A 351 -0.18 22.16 -4.40
C ARG A 351 -1.01 21.39 -3.38
N ILE A 352 -0.34 20.83 -2.36
CA ILE A 352 -1.04 20.29 -1.20
C ILE A 352 -1.79 21.45 -0.55
N SER A 353 -3.08 21.26 -0.23
CA SER A 353 -3.86 22.32 0.37
C SER A 353 -3.34 22.68 1.77
N ASP A 354 -3.31 23.97 2.10
CA ASP A 354 -2.98 24.47 3.43
C ASP A 354 -4.27 24.95 4.12
N PRO A 355 -4.79 24.24 5.13
CA PRO A 355 -6.01 24.62 5.82
C PRO A 355 -5.97 26.01 6.47
N ASN A 356 -4.76 26.56 6.69
CA ASN A 356 -4.58 27.87 7.31
C ASN A 356 -4.59 29.02 6.30
N ARG A 357 -4.76 28.73 5.01
CA ARG A 357 -4.82 29.73 3.93
C ARG A 357 -6.23 29.83 3.36
N PRO A 358 -6.65 31.02 2.89
CA PRO A 358 -7.94 31.17 2.23
C PRO A 358 -8.01 30.30 0.98
N TYR A 359 -9.19 29.76 0.73
CA TYR A 359 -9.50 29.02 -0.49
C TYR A 359 -10.25 29.93 -1.46
N GLU A 360 -9.88 29.87 -2.73
CA GLU A 360 -10.62 30.48 -3.83
C GLU A 360 -11.21 29.39 -4.71
N VAL A 361 -12.51 29.46 -4.98
CA VAL A 361 -13.20 28.52 -5.86
C VAL A 361 -13.53 29.23 -7.15
N VAL A 362 -13.01 28.75 -8.25
CA VAL A 362 -13.41 29.20 -9.59
C VAL A 362 -14.26 28.10 -10.21
N THR A 363 -15.53 28.40 -10.45
CA THR A 363 -16.47 27.47 -11.06
C THR A 363 -16.73 27.85 -12.52
N ASP A 364 -16.93 26.84 -13.36
CA ASP A 364 -17.38 27.01 -14.74
C ASP A 364 -18.45 25.95 -15.04
N ALA A 365 -19.45 26.30 -15.85
CA ALA A 365 -20.57 25.41 -16.15
C ALA A 365 -20.89 25.44 -17.65
N SER A 366 -21.29 24.28 -18.15
CA SER A 366 -21.73 24.06 -19.54
C SER A 366 -23.00 23.21 -19.53
N ASP A 367 -23.71 23.13 -20.67
CA ASP A 367 -24.91 22.30 -20.87
C ASP A 367 -24.65 20.79 -20.65
N ILE A 368 -23.39 20.40 -20.48
CA ILE A 368 -22.92 19.01 -20.38
C ILE A 368 -22.38 18.70 -18.98
N ALA A 369 -21.70 19.65 -18.34
CA ALA A 369 -20.98 19.44 -17.09
C ALA A 369 -20.71 20.74 -16.32
N ILE A 370 -20.55 20.60 -15.00
CA ILE A 370 -20.10 21.66 -14.08
C ILE A 370 -18.67 21.31 -13.64
N GLY A 371 -17.77 22.29 -13.71
CA GLY A 371 -16.41 22.22 -13.22
C GLY A 371 -16.14 23.24 -12.12
N ALA A 372 -15.23 22.90 -11.22
CA ALA A 372 -14.69 23.80 -10.22
C ALA A 372 -13.19 23.53 -10.07
N VAL A 373 -12.42 24.59 -9.91
CA VAL A 373 -11.03 24.52 -9.44
C VAL A 373 -10.95 25.21 -8.10
N LEU A 374 -10.37 24.50 -7.13
CA LEU A 374 -10.02 25.03 -5.83
C LEU A 374 -8.58 25.55 -5.92
N LEU A 375 -8.38 26.82 -5.63
CA LEU A 375 -7.12 27.55 -5.70
C LEU A 375 -6.72 28.04 -4.30
N GLN A 376 -5.41 28.15 -4.05
CA GLN A 376 -4.86 28.86 -2.89
C GLN A 376 -3.62 29.66 -3.29
N ASP A 377 -3.42 30.82 -2.67
CA ASP A 377 -2.21 31.63 -2.86
C ASP A 377 -1.11 31.20 -1.87
N PHE A 378 0.02 30.77 -2.42
CA PHE A 378 1.19 30.33 -1.66
C PHE A 378 2.26 31.43 -1.49
N GLY A 379 2.01 32.65 -1.96
CA GLY A 379 2.98 33.74 -2.07
C GLY A 379 3.66 33.83 -3.43
N ASP A 380 3.32 32.93 -4.36
CA ASP A 380 3.75 32.86 -5.75
C ASP A 380 2.55 32.90 -6.74
N GLY A 381 1.42 33.45 -6.27
CA GLY A 381 0.15 33.55 -6.99
C GLY A 381 -0.79 32.36 -6.74
N LEU A 382 -2.02 32.46 -7.24
CA LEU A 382 -3.02 31.39 -7.12
C LEU A 382 -2.55 30.11 -7.79
N LYS A 383 -2.52 29.02 -7.01
CA LYS A 383 -2.20 27.67 -7.48
C LYS A 383 -3.38 26.73 -7.26
N PRO A 384 -3.65 25.81 -8.18
CA PRO A 384 -4.67 24.79 -7.98
C PRO A 384 -4.25 23.81 -6.90
N VAL A 385 -5.18 23.52 -5.99
CA VAL A 385 -5.05 22.52 -4.93
C VAL A 385 -5.98 21.33 -5.16
N ALA A 386 -7.12 21.53 -5.83
CA ALA A 386 -7.99 20.46 -6.29
C ALA A 386 -8.76 20.88 -7.56
N TYR A 387 -9.13 19.91 -8.39
CA TYR A 387 -10.13 20.08 -9.44
C TYR A 387 -11.31 19.17 -9.15
N GLU A 388 -12.52 19.70 -9.25
CA GLU A 388 -13.78 18.96 -9.15
C GLU A 388 -14.57 19.16 -10.44
N LEU A 389 -15.19 18.10 -10.95
CA LEU A 389 -15.91 18.17 -12.22
C LEU A 389 -16.96 17.07 -12.28
N ARG A 390 -18.20 17.46 -12.56
CA ARG A 390 -19.38 16.61 -12.51
C ARG A 390 -20.22 16.80 -13.77
N LYS A 391 -20.54 15.69 -14.46
CA LYS A 391 -21.52 15.72 -15.56
C LYS A 391 -22.93 15.93 -15.02
N LEU A 392 -23.72 16.73 -15.74
CA LEU A 392 -25.14 16.93 -15.46
C LEU A 392 -25.92 15.63 -15.74
N ARG A 393 -26.83 15.25 -14.83
CA ARG A 393 -27.61 14.01 -14.86
C ARG A 393 -29.11 14.28 -15.00
N GLY A 394 -29.78 13.52 -15.88
CA GLY A 394 -31.24 13.50 -15.97
C GLY A 394 -31.85 14.88 -16.16
N ALA A 395 -32.65 15.33 -15.19
CA ALA A 395 -33.30 16.64 -15.19
C ALA A 395 -32.31 17.82 -15.15
N GLU A 396 -31.08 17.63 -14.63
CA GLU A 396 -30.06 18.69 -14.55
C GLU A 396 -29.65 19.23 -15.94
N LYS A 397 -29.87 18.46 -17.02
CA LYS A 397 -29.60 18.89 -18.41
C LYS A 397 -30.66 19.80 -19.02
N ASN A 398 -31.81 19.92 -18.34
CA ASN A 398 -32.96 20.67 -18.83
C ASN A 398 -33.03 22.08 -18.22
N TYR A 399 -32.15 22.40 -17.26
CA TYR A 399 -32.00 23.73 -16.70
C TYR A 399 -31.11 24.59 -17.60
N THR A 400 -31.38 25.88 -17.65
CA THR A 400 -30.50 26.81 -18.38
C THR A 400 -29.24 27.07 -17.55
N LEU A 401 -28.14 27.50 -18.20
CA LEU A 401 -26.83 27.71 -17.56
C LEU A 401 -26.84 28.64 -16.34
N ASN A 402 -27.90 29.44 -16.16
CA ASN A 402 -28.04 30.44 -15.09
C ASN A 402 -29.09 30.07 -14.02
N ASP A 403 -29.76 28.92 -14.14
CA ASP A 403 -30.70 28.40 -13.13
C ASP A 403 -29.96 27.60 -12.04
#